data_AF-A0A660V9L8-F1
#
_entry.id   AF-A0A660V9L8-F1
#
_cell.length_a   1.000
_cell.length_b   1.000
_cell.length_c   1.000
_cell.angle_alpha   90.00
_cell.angle_beta   90.00
_cell.angle_gamma   90.00
#
_symmetry.space_group_name_H-M   'P 1'
#
loop_
_entity.id
_entity.type
_entity.pdbx_description
1 polymer ?
#
loop_
_entity_poly.entity_id
_entity_poly.type
_entity_poly.pdbx_seq_one_letter_code
_entity_poly.pdbx_strand_id
1 'polypeptide(L)'
;DDVLINKKRWEIEERCVNLIATQQPVATDLREIIALLNIISDLERIGDNAAGIARIVIQIGDEPLLKPLIDIPRMMEKATDMIRRSITAFLRRDAEAARAICKEDDEVDALYHQVYRELLSFMIEDPRTITRATHLMRAARKLERIADRATNICERTVFLVTGEMWETDSPNS
;
A
#
# COMPACT_ATOMS: atom_id res chain seq x y z
N ASP A 1 -14.40 -9.97 -0.87
CA ASP A 1 -13.52 -11.04 -0.38
C ASP A 1 -12.26 -11.15 -1.19
N ASP A 2 -11.18 -11.52 -0.50
CA ASP A 2 -9.83 -11.69 -1.02
C ASP A 2 -9.76 -12.61 -2.26
N VAL A 3 -10.58 -13.67 -2.29
CA VAL A 3 -10.70 -14.58 -3.44
C VAL A 3 -11.11 -13.86 -4.73
N LEU A 4 -11.98 -12.85 -4.65
CA LEU A 4 -12.43 -12.10 -5.82
C LEU A 4 -11.31 -11.20 -6.37
N ILE A 5 -10.50 -10.61 -5.49
CA ILE A 5 -9.36 -9.78 -5.87
C ILE A 5 -8.29 -10.64 -6.55
N ASN A 6 -7.98 -11.80 -5.96
CA ASN A 6 -7.08 -12.80 -6.53
C ASN A 6 -7.51 -13.25 -7.93
N LYS A 7 -8.80 -13.58 -8.11
CA LYS A 7 -9.33 -13.96 -9.42
C LYS A 7 -9.19 -12.83 -10.44
N LYS A 8 -9.52 -11.60 -10.07
CA LYS A 8 -9.37 -10.43 -10.95
C LYS A 8 -7.91 -10.17 -11.34
N ARG A 9 -6.97 -10.37 -10.42
CA ARG A 9 -5.53 -10.28 -10.73
C ARG A 9 -5.18 -11.25 -11.87
N TRP A 10 -5.54 -12.53 -11.73
CA TRP A 10 -5.26 -13.54 -12.75
C TRP A 10 -5.94 -13.24 -14.10
N GLU A 11 -7.19 -12.79 -14.09
CA GLU A 11 -7.90 -12.39 -15.31
C GLU A 11 -7.18 -11.24 -16.04
N ILE A 12 -6.62 -10.27 -15.32
CA ILE A 12 -5.88 -9.16 -15.92
C ILE A 12 -4.50 -9.63 -16.41
N GLU A 13 -3.79 -10.45 -15.62
CA GLU A 13 -2.50 -11.03 -16.02
C GLU A 13 -2.61 -11.82 -17.33
N GLU A 14 -3.63 -12.69 -17.45
CA GLU A 14 -3.88 -13.47 -18.65
C GLU A 14 -4.15 -12.56 -19.86
N ARG A 15 -4.92 -11.48 -19.68
CA ARG A 15 -5.17 -10.49 -20.73
C ARG A 15 -3.89 -9.78 -21.16
N CYS A 16 -3.03 -9.41 -20.23
CA CYS A 16 -1.72 -8.81 -20.51
C CYS A 16 -0.83 -9.76 -21.33
N VAL A 17 -0.74 -11.04 -20.94
CA VAL A 17 0.03 -12.06 -21.66
C VAL A 17 -0.53 -12.25 -23.07
N ASN A 18 -1.85 -12.34 -23.22
CA ASN A 18 -2.50 -12.46 -24.52
C ASN A 18 -2.24 -11.25 -25.41
N LEU A 19 -2.26 -10.03 -24.88
CA LEU A 19 -1.92 -8.82 -25.63
C LEU A 19 -0.47 -8.85 -26.12
N ILE A 20 0.48 -9.25 -25.25
CA ILE A 20 1.88 -9.38 -25.64
C ILE A 20 2.04 -10.40 -26.77
N ALA A 21 1.43 -11.59 -26.62
CA ALA A 21 1.56 -12.69 -27.57
C ALA A 21 0.90 -12.40 -28.92
N THR A 22 -0.26 -11.73 -28.92
CA THR A 22 -1.06 -11.55 -30.14
C THR A 22 -0.84 -10.24 -30.85
N GLN A 23 -0.45 -9.17 -30.14
CA GLN A 23 -0.33 -7.82 -30.70
C GLN A 23 1.11 -7.33 -30.81
N GLN A 24 2.08 -8.01 -30.19
CA GLN A 24 3.51 -7.64 -30.22
C GLN A 24 3.75 -6.14 -29.91
N PRO A 25 3.24 -5.63 -28.77
CA PRO A 25 3.35 -4.23 -28.39
C PRO A 25 4.81 -3.81 -28.24
N VAL A 26 5.11 -2.56 -28.58
CA VAL A 26 6.47 -2.00 -28.56
C VAL A 26 6.55 -0.75 -27.71
N ALA A 27 7.76 -0.43 -27.24
CA ALA A 27 8.07 0.80 -26.52
C ALA A 27 7.07 1.13 -25.40
N THR A 28 6.25 2.16 -25.57
CA THR A 28 5.31 2.65 -24.56
C THR A 28 4.20 1.66 -24.25
N ASP A 29 3.66 0.95 -25.24
CA ASP A 29 2.57 -0.01 -25.02
C ASP A 29 3.06 -1.21 -24.21
N LEU A 30 4.28 -1.66 -24.48
CA LEU A 30 4.91 -2.73 -23.70
C LEU A 30 5.20 -2.27 -22.27
N ARG A 31 5.69 -1.03 -22.08
CA ARG A 31 5.91 -0.46 -20.74
C ARG A 31 4.61 -0.35 -19.95
N GLU A 32 3.50 0.02 -20.59
CA GLU A 32 2.19 0.09 -19.94
C GLU A 32 1.71 -1.27 -19.46
N ILE A 33 1.85 -2.30 -20.29
CA ILE A 33 1.49 -3.67 -19.91
C ILE A 33 2.35 -4.16 -18.74
N ILE A 34 3.66 -3.90 -18.78
CA ILE A 34 4.59 -4.27 -17.69
C ILE A 34 4.25 -3.51 -16.40
N ALA A 35 4.00 -2.20 -16.49
CA ALA A 35 3.59 -1.39 -15.34
C ALA A 35 2.28 -1.91 -14.74
N LEU A 36 1.29 -2.22 -15.58
CA LEU A 36 0.00 -2.76 -15.16
C LEU A 36 0.16 -4.11 -14.44
N LEU A 37 0.98 -5.03 -14.96
CA LEU A 37 1.27 -6.33 -14.31
C LEU A 37 1.84 -6.17 -12.90
N ASN A 38 2.69 -5.17 -12.68
CA ASN A 38 3.21 -4.87 -11.34
C ASN A 38 2.13 -4.25 -10.44
N ILE A 39 1.40 -3.27 -10.95
CA ILE A 39 0.36 -2.54 -10.21
C ILE A 39 -0.75 -3.48 -9.73
N ILE A 40 -1.22 -4.40 -10.57
CA ILE A 40 -2.27 -5.36 -10.14
C ILE A 40 -1.80 -6.29 -9.03
N SER A 41 -0.50 -6.62 -8.97
CA SER A 41 0.08 -7.38 -7.86
C SER A 41 0.06 -6.57 -6.57
N ASP A 42 0.44 -5.29 -6.64
CA ASP A 42 0.42 -4.41 -5.46
C ASP A 42 -1.01 -4.09 -5.00
N LEU A 43 -1.99 -4.00 -5.91
CA LEU A 43 -3.42 -3.88 -5.56
C LEU A 43 -3.95 -5.12 -4.83
N GLU A 44 -3.52 -6.32 -5.22
CA GLU A 44 -3.89 -7.54 -4.48
C GLU A 44 -3.28 -7.55 -3.08
N ARG A 45 -2.00 -7.16 -2.93
CA ARG A 45 -1.34 -7.02 -1.63
C ARG A 45 -2.01 -5.98 -0.72
N ILE A 46 -2.56 -4.91 -1.28
CA ILE A 46 -3.38 -3.95 -0.54
C ILE A 46 -4.63 -4.65 0.02
N GLY A 47 -5.32 -5.43 -0.83
CA GLY A 47 -6.47 -6.23 -0.43
C GLY A 47 -6.15 -7.22 0.71
N ASP A 48 -5.02 -7.90 0.61
CA ASP A 48 -4.52 -8.82 1.63
C ASP A 48 -4.25 -8.14 2.98
N ASN A 49 -3.64 -6.95 2.94
CA ASN A 49 -3.40 -6.16 4.14
C ASN A 49 -4.72 -5.70 4.77
N ALA A 50 -5.68 -5.22 3.97
CA ALA A 50 -7.01 -4.84 4.43
C ALA A 50 -7.76 -6.03 5.07
N ALA A 51 -7.74 -7.20 4.42
CA ALA A 51 -8.32 -8.43 4.98
C ALA A 51 -7.61 -8.83 6.29
N GLY A 52 -6.30 -8.62 6.37
CA GLY A 52 -5.53 -8.80 7.59
C GLY A 52 -5.93 -7.87 8.74
N ILE A 53 -6.25 -6.61 8.45
CA ILE A 53 -6.77 -5.66 9.44
C ILE A 53 -8.16 -6.12 9.91
N ALA A 54 -9.05 -6.52 8.99
CA ALA A 54 -10.37 -7.04 9.37
C ALA A 54 -10.28 -8.26 10.30
N ARG A 55 -9.34 -9.19 10.03
CA ARG A 55 -9.06 -10.32 10.94
C ARG A 55 -8.58 -9.87 12.32
N ILE A 56 -7.79 -8.80 12.40
CA ILE A 56 -7.35 -8.23 13.68
C ILE A 56 -8.53 -7.63 14.45
N VAL A 57 -9.45 -6.93 13.78
CA VAL A 57 -10.66 -6.39 14.42
C VAL A 57 -11.50 -7.51 15.03
N ILE A 58 -11.66 -8.63 14.31
CA ILE A 58 -12.36 -9.81 14.83
C ILE A 58 -11.62 -10.41 16.04
N GLN A 59 -10.28 -10.44 16.01
CA GLN A 59 -9.47 -10.94 17.14
C GLN A 59 -9.60 -10.07 18.39
N ILE A 60 -9.72 -8.75 18.24
CA ILE A 60 -9.94 -7.82 19.35
C ILE A 60 -11.33 -8.06 19.97
N GLY A 61 -12.35 -8.32 19.15
CA GLY A 61 -13.71 -8.58 19.62
C GLY A 61 -14.26 -7.43 20.47
N ASP A 62 -14.81 -7.77 21.64
CA ASP A 62 -15.38 -6.82 22.60
C ASP A 62 -14.38 -6.36 23.67
N GLU A 63 -13.08 -6.61 23.48
CA GLU A 63 -12.08 -6.11 24.42
C GLU A 63 -12.10 -4.59 24.50
N PRO A 64 -11.96 -4.00 25.70
CA PRO A 64 -11.89 -2.57 25.84
C PRO A 64 -10.64 -2.04 25.14
N LEU A 65 -10.81 -0.94 24.40
CA LEU A 65 -9.72 -0.25 23.74
C LEU A 65 -8.59 0.02 24.73
N LEU A 66 -7.36 -0.27 24.31
CA LEU A 66 -6.16 0.05 25.09
C LEU A 66 -6.03 1.57 25.29
N LYS A 67 -6.34 2.32 24.24
CA LYS A 67 -6.26 3.78 24.19
C LYS A 67 -7.25 4.34 23.15
N PRO A 68 -7.59 5.64 23.19
CA PRO A 68 -8.28 6.29 22.09
C PRO A 68 -7.51 6.12 20.77
N LEU A 69 -8.22 5.68 19.73
CA LEU A 69 -7.65 5.49 18.40
C LEU A 69 -7.66 6.83 17.66
N ILE A 70 -6.51 7.51 17.62
CA ILE A 70 -6.33 8.78 16.89
C ILE A 70 -5.39 8.55 15.71
N ASP A 71 -4.19 8.04 15.96
CA ASP A 71 -3.16 7.93 14.93
C ASP A 71 -3.42 6.79 13.93
N ILE A 72 -3.98 5.66 14.36
CA ILE A 72 -4.32 4.55 13.44
C ILE A 72 -5.37 4.98 12.40
N PRO A 73 -6.50 5.63 12.78
CA PRO A 73 -7.41 6.22 11.80
C PRO A 73 -6.74 7.23 10.86
N ARG A 74 -5.84 8.09 11.37
CA ARG A 74 -5.09 9.03 10.52
C ARG A 74 -4.19 8.32 9.51
N MET A 75 -3.49 7.26 9.92
CA MET A 75 -2.70 6.42 9.01
C MET A 75 -3.58 5.80 7.93
N MET A 76 -4.77 5.32 8.30
CA MET A 76 -5.73 4.73 7.36
C MET A 76 -6.23 5.73 6.33
N GLU A 77 -6.64 6.93 6.76
CA GLU A 77 -7.08 7.99 5.86
C GLU A 77 -5.98 8.33 4.85
N LYS A 78 -4.75 8.49 5.34
CA LYS A 78 -3.60 8.86 4.52
C LYS A 78 -3.21 7.77 3.52
N ALA A 79 -3.10 6.52 3.97
CA ALA A 79 -2.79 5.39 3.11
C ALA A 79 -3.87 5.21 2.03
N THR A 80 -5.14 5.38 2.37
CA THR A 80 -6.26 5.28 1.41
C THR A 80 -6.21 6.39 0.37
N ASP A 81 -5.89 7.62 0.78
CA ASP A 81 -5.72 8.74 -0.13
C ASP A 81 -4.52 8.52 -1.08
N MET A 82 -3.38 8.05 -0.56
CA MET A 82 -2.20 7.72 -1.37
C MET A 82 -2.53 6.68 -2.44
N ILE A 83 -3.26 5.62 -2.12
CA ILE A 83 -3.73 4.62 -3.11
C ILE A 83 -4.60 5.28 -4.19
N ARG A 84 -5.56 6.11 -3.79
CA ARG A 84 -6.49 6.73 -4.74
C ARG A 84 -5.75 7.65 -5.70
N ARG A 85 -4.83 8.45 -5.19
CA ARG A 85 -4.04 9.39 -5.99
C ARG A 85 -3.00 8.67 -6.83
N SER A 86 -2.38 7.58 -6.36
CA SER A 86 -1.41 6.81 -7.15
C SER A 86 -2.06 6.14 -8.37
N ILE A 87 -3.25 5.56 -8.20
CA ILE A 87 -4.04 5.03 -9.31
C ILE A 87 -4.43 6.15 -10.29
N THR A 88 -4.81 7.32 -9.77
CA THR A 88 -5.16 8.48 -10.61
C THR A 88 -3.96 8.98 -11.41
N ALA A 89 -2.79 9.07 -10.79
CA ALA A 89 -1.53 9.45 -11.43
C ALA A 89 -1.16 8.45 -12.54
N PHE A 90 -1.29 7.15 -12.27
CA PHE A 90 -1.07 6.10 -13.27
C PHE A 90 -2.00 6.27 -14.49
N LEU A 91 -3.31 6.38 -14.26
CA LEU A 91 -4.30 6.52 -15.33
C LEU A 91 -4.11 7.79 -16.16
N ARG A 92 -3.61 8.87 -15.53
CA ARG A 92 -3.31 10.15 -16.20
C ARG A 92 -1.92 10.23 -16.78
N ARG A 93 -1.05 9.23 -16.55
CA ARG A 93 0.37 9.24 -16.91
C ARG A 93 1.09 10.46 -16.34
N ASP A 94 0.78 10.79 -15.10
CA ASP A 94 1.28 11.97 -14.40
C ASP A 94 2.45 11.59 -13.48
N ALA A 95 3.67 11.69 -14.01
CA ALA A 95 4.88 11.36 -13.27
C ALA A 95 5.20 12.37 -12.16
N GLU A 96 4.79 13.63 -12.31
CA GLU A 96 5.03 14.65 -11.29
C GLU A 96 4.15 14.40 -10.06
N ALA A 97 2.85 14.13 -10.29
CA ALA A 97 1.94 13.72 -9.23
C ALA A 97 2.43 12.43 -8.54
N ALA A 98 2.89 11.45 -9.32
CA ALA A 98 3.45 10.20 -8.77
C ALA A 98 4.62 10.46 -7.81
N ARG A 99 5.60 11.29 -8.21
CA ARG A 99 6.74 11.65 -7.36
C ARG A 99 6.31 12.40 -6.10
N ALA A 100 5.33 13.29 -6.21
CA ALA A 100 4.80 14.03 -5.06
C ALA A 100 4.16 13.08 -4.03
N ILE A 101 3.38 12.10 -4.48
CA ILE A 101 2.73 11.10 -3.61
C ILE A 101 3.79 10.27 -2.87
N CYS A 102 4.87 9.87 -3.52
CA CYS A 102 5.95 9.10 -2.87
C CYS A 102 6.56 9.83 -1.66
N LYS A 103 6.74 11.15 -1.75
CA LYS A 103 7.30 11.95 -0.64
C LYS A 103 6.40 12.00 0.60
N GLU A 104 5.12 11.67 0.43
CA GLU A 104 4.20 11.64 1.53
C GLU A 104 4.31 10.35 2.35
N ASP A 105 4.98 9.30 1.85
CA ASP A 105 5.17 8.04 2.58
C ASP A 105 5.90 8.24 3.91
N ASP A 106 6.88 9.15 3.93
CA ASP A 106 7.60 9.60 5.14
C ASP A 106 6.66 9.98 6.30
N GLU A 107 5.51 10.58 5.98
CA GLU A 107 4.52 10.95 7.00
C GLU A 107 3.79 9.73 7.55
N VAL A 108 3.50 8.70 6.73
CA VAL A 108 2.90 7.45 7.20
C VAL A 108 3.90 6.68 8.06
N ASP A 109 5.17 6.66 7.67
CA ASP A 109 6.26 6.06 8.44
C ASP A 109 6.47 6.75 9.78
N ALA A 110 6.43 8.09 9.79
CA ALA A 110 6.51 8.87 11.02
C ALA A 110 5.35 8.52 11.98
N LEU A 111 4.11 8.42 11.46
CA LEU A 111 2.93 8.02 12.23
C LEU A 111 3.06 6.57 12.73
N TYR A 112 3.52 5.64 11.90
CA TYR A 112 3.78 4.26 12.28
C TYR A 112 4.76 4.19 13.46
N HIS A 113 5.90 4.89 13.35
CA HIS A 113 6.89 4.93 14.41
C HIS A 113 6.39 5.59 15.70
N GLN A 114 5.54 6.60 15.59
CA GLN A 114 4.88 7.21 16.76
C GLN A 114 3.99 6.19 17.47
N VAL A 115 3.09 5.53 16.74
CA VAL A 115 2.20 4.49 17.27
C VAL A 115 3.01 3.35 17.90
N TYR A 116 4.08 2.93 17.23
CA TYR A 116 4.96 1.87 17.72
C TYR A 116 5.56 2.22 19.09
N ARG A 117 6.17 3.41 19.22
CA ARG A 117 6.78 3.85 20.48
C ARG A 117 5.77 3.99 21.61
N GLU A 118 4.60 4.56 21.31
CA GLU A 118 3.54 4.72 22.28
C GLU A 118 3.02 3.37 22.80
N LEU A 119 2.80 2.40 21.90
CA LEU A 119 2.34 1.06 22.28
C LEU A 119 3.38 0.31 23.11
N LEU A 120 4.68 0.50 22.85
CA LEU A 120 5.74 -0.04 23.70
C LEU A 120 5.69 0.54 25.11
N SER A 121 5.41 1.84 25.27
CA SER A 121 5.27 2.45 26.61
C SER A 121 4.15 1.79 27.41
N PHE A 122 2.99 1.52 26.79
CA PHE A 122 1.91 0.77 27.45
C PHE A 122 2.34 -0.63 27.89
N MET A 123 3.09 -1.35 27.05
CA MET A 123 3.57 -2.70 27.37
C MET A 123 4.56 -2.72 28.54
N ILE A 124 5.42 -1.70 28.63
CA ILE A 124 6.41 -1.55 29.70
C ILE A 124 5.71 -1.21 31.03
N GLU A 125 4.70 -0.34 30.98
CA GLU A 125 3.98 0.12 32.18
C GLU A 125 3.06 -0.97 32.76
N ASP A 126 2.35 -1.71 31.91
CA ASP A 126 1.47 -2.81 32.34
C ASP A 126 1.54 -4.00 31.36
N PRO A 127 2.16 -5.13 31.75
CA PRO A 127 2.23 -6.34 30.92
C PRO A 127 0.88 -6.91 30.47
N ARG A 128 -0.23 -6.57 31.15
CA ARG A 128 -1.59 -6.98 30.74
C ARG A 128 -2.05 -6.29 29.46
N THR A 129 -1.35 -5.25 29.01
CA THR A 129 -1.64 -4.54 27.76
C THR A 129 -1.03 -5.19 26.53
N ILE A 130 -0.08 -6.12 26.70
CA ILE A 130 0.75 -6.69 25.61
C ILE A 130 -0.10 -7.21 24.45
N THR A 131 -1.14 -7.99 24.73
CA THR A 131 -2.01 -8.57 23.68
C THR A 131 -2.69 -7.47 22.86
N ARG A 132 -3.37 -6.53 23.52
CA ARG A 132 -4.07 -5.41 22.86
C ARG A 132 -3.12 -4.51 22.09
N ALA A 133 -1.98 -4.17 22.68
CA ALA A 133 -0.95 -3.37 22.04
C ALA A 133 -0.39 -4.09 20.79
N THR A 134 -0.17 -5.41 20.86
CA THR A 134 0.28 -6.21 19.72
C THR A 134 -0.74 -6.22 18.57
N HIS A 135 -2.04 -6.30 18.86
CA HIS A 135 -3.08 -6.18 17.82
C HIS A 135 -3.01 -4.83 17.10
N LEU A 136 -2.91 -3.73 17.86
CA LEU A 136 -2.78 -2.39 17.29
C LEU A 136 -1.48 -2.21 16.49
N MET A 137 -0.35 -2.72 16.97
CA MET A 137 0.92 -2.71 16.22
C MET A 137 0.82 -3.46 14.89
N ARG A 138 0.16 -4.63 14.89
CA ARG A 138 -0.06 -5.41 13.67
C ARG A 138 -0.97 -4.68 12.68
N ALA A 139 -1.98 -3.95 13.17
CA ALA A 139 -2.84 -3.12 12.32
C ALA A 139 -2.07 -1.94 11.73
N ALA A 140 -1.32 -1.20 12.56
CA ALA A 140 -0.49 -0.08 12.11
C ALA A 140 0.55 -0.51 11.06
N ARG A 141 1.22 -1.66 11.26
CA ARG A 141 2.17 -2.21 10.28
C ARG A 141 1.51 -2.58 8.95
N LYS A 142 0.25 -2.98 8.95
CA LYS A 142 -0.49 -3.27 7.71
C LYS A 142 -0.87 -1.99 6.97
N LEU A 143 -1.13 -0.90 7.69
CA LEU A 143 -1.39 0.41 7.09
C LEU A 143 -0.13 1.00 6.45
N GLU A 144 1.02 0.88 7.11
CA GLU A 144 2.33 1.23 6.51
C GLU A 144 2.56 0.45 5.21
N ARG A 145 2.45 -0.89 5.26
CA ARG A 145 2.57 -1.72 4.04
C ARG A 145 1.62 -1.35 2.91
N ILE A 146 0.45 -0.79 3.21
CA ILE A 146 -0.50 -0.31 2.20
C ILE A 146 0.02 0.98 1.55
N ALA A 147 0.59 1.90 2.34
CA ALA A 147 1.25 3.10 1.83
C ALA A 147 2.46 2.76 0.95
N ASP A 148 3.30 1.79 1.35
CA ASP A 148 4.38 1.26 0.50
C ASP A 148 3.86 0.74 -0.85
N ARG A 149 2.69 0.11 -0.88
CA ARG A 149 2.11 -0.35 -2.15
C ARG A 149 1.68 0.83 -3.02
N ALA A 150 1.25 1.94 -2.43
CA ALA A 150 0.91 3.14 -3.18
C ALA A 150 2.15 3.81 -3.78
N THR A 151 3.29 3.81 -3.09
CA THR A 151 4.57 4.31 -3.63
C THR A 151 5.06 3.45 -4.78
N ASN A 152 4.98 2.12 -4.67
CA ASN A 152 5.28 1.22 -5.79
C ASN A 152 4.46 1.54 -7.07
N ILE A 153 3.16 1.84 -6.92
CA ILE A 153 2.30 2.23 -8.06
C ILE A 153 2.81 3.54 -8.68
N CYS A 154 3.25 4.49 -7.86
CA CYS A 154 3.83 5.76 -8.32
C CYS A 154 5.15 5.53 -9.07
N GLU A 155 6.03 4.68 -8.57
CA GLU A 155 7.29 4.32 -9.26
C GLU A 155 7.03 3.70 -10.63
N ARG A 156 6.02 2.81 -10.73
CA ARG A 156 5.59 2.25 -12.03
C ARG A 156 5.00 3.30 -12.96
N THR A 157 4.34 4.33 -12.42
CA THR A 157 3.87 5.48 -13.19
C THR A 157 5.02 6.29 -13.76
N VAL A 158 6.06 6.56 -12.95
CA VAL A 158 7.26 7.26 -13.43
C VAL A 158 7.93 6.46 -14.54
N PHE A 159 8.15 5.15 -14.34
CA PHE A 159 8.70 4.26 -15.38
C PHE A 159 7.88 4.25 -16.67
N LEU A 160 6.55 4.20 -16.57
CA LEU A 160 5.66 4.26 -17.74
C LEU A 160 5.90 5.53 -18.56
N VAL A 161 6.05 6.67 -17.90
CA VAL A 161 6.21 7.98 -18.56
C VAL A 161 7.62 8.14 -19.10
N THR A 162 8.64 7.99 -18.23
CA THR A 162 10.04 8.35 -18.55
C THR A 162 10.79 7.22 -19.25
N GLY A 163 10.45 5.97 -18.96
CA GLY A 163 11.18 4.78 -19.42
C GLY A 163 12.36 4.43 -18.53
N GLU A 164 12.59 5.20 -17.48
CA GLU A 164 13.65 5.00 -16.51
C GLU A 164 13.08 4.38 -15.24
N MET A 165 13.78 3.38 -14.72
CA MET A 165 13.47 2.85 -13.40
C MET A 165 13.84 3.90 -12.37
N TRP A 166 12.85 4.33 -11.59
CA TRP A 166 12.98 5.34 -10.55
C TRP A 166 12.45 4.75 -9.25
N GLU A 167 13.23 4.90 -8.18
CA GLU A 167 12.87 4.49 -6.84
C GLU A 167 12.94 5.72 -5.94
N THR A 168 12.03 5.79 -4.97
CA THR A 168 11.90 6.96 -4.08
C THR A 168 13.18 7.21 -3.25
N ASP A 169 13.94 6.16 -2.94
CA ASP A 169 15.20 6.23 -2.19
C ASP A 169 16.46 6.32 -3.08
N SER A 170 16.30 6.44 -4.40
CA SER A 170 17.42 6.51 -5.34
C SER A 170 18.14 7.87 -5.26
N PRO A 171 19.47 7.96 -5.48
CA PRO A 171 20.19 9.24 -5.51
C PRO A 171 19.68 10.25 -6.57
N ASN A 172 18.76 9.86 -7.45
CA ASN A 172 18.11 10.70 -8.47
C ASN A 172 16.63 11.04 -8.14
N SER A 173 16.18 10.88 -6.88
CA SER A 173 14.81 11.20 -6.43
C SER A 173 14.56 12.65 -6.04
#